data_AF-Q1IQP2-F1
#
_entry.id   AF-Q1IQP2-F1
#
_cell.length_a   1.000
_cell.length_b   1.000
_cell.length_c   1.000
_cell.angle_alpha   90.00
_cell.angle_beta   90.00
_cell.angle_gamma   90.00
#
_symmetry.space_group_name_H-M   'P 1'
#
loop_
_entity.id
_entity.type
_entity.pdbx_description
1 polymer ?
#
loop_
_entity_poly.entity_id
_entity_poly.type
_entity_poly.pdbx_seq_one_letter_code
_entity_poly.pdbx_strand_id
1 'polypeptide(L)'
;MTPGGRLALAIWLTLCTTILVAQERHLGNDSASTLFTESPFAHGYMHGYEAGFHFGDLDLQLGREPRDPAVIAEFKRDGFQNYFGSKSSYKFGYHDGFRAGYSDATHELPFRAIVNLRQAAEGLTVKSLVRPFDDGFRDGYSHGRRKGGEDGRVAPQANPINPPCLGLPDEYCSGFARGFTIGYRDGFNNQSRRQPTRNVEVSSAK
;
A
#
# COMPACT_ATOMS: atom_id res chain seq x y z
N MET A 1 36.44 -41.64 2.46
CA MET A 1 35.94 -40.30 2.07
C MET A 1 37.00 -39.29 2.46
N THR A 2 37.58 -38.58 1.50
CA THR A 2 38.64 -37.60 1.76
C THR A 2 38.06 -36.33 2.36
N PRO A 3 38.76 -35.65 3.28
CA PRO A 3 38.26 -34.47 3.99
C PRO A 3 37.87 -33.31 3.06
N GLY A 4 38.41 -33.24 1.83
CA GLY A 4 38.05 -32.22 0.84
C GLY A 4 36.63 -32.34 0.26
N GLY A 5 36.03 -33.53 0.23
CA GLY A 5 34.70 -33.72 -0.37
C GLY A 5 33.54 -33.20 0.50
N ARG A 6 33.74 -33.12 1.82
CA ARG A 6 32.71 -32.67 2.77
C ARG A 6 32.57 -31.14 2.82
N LEU A 7 33.65 -30.41 2.56
CA LEU A 7 33.64 -28.94 2.52
C LEU A 7 32.92 -28.39 1.28
N ALA A 8 33.15 -29.02 0.12
CA ALA A 8 32.53 -28.61 -1.14
C ALA A 8 30.99 -28.80 -1.11
N LEU A 9 30.49 -29.88 -0.50
CA LEU A 9 29.06 -30.13 -0.39
C LEU A 9 28.36 -29.11 0.55
N ALA A 10 29.01 -28.70 1.63
CA ALA A 10 28.47 -27.72 2.58
C ALA A 10 28.41 -26.29 2.00
N ILE A 11 29.37 -25.92 1.14
CA ILE A 11 29.36 -24.64 0.42
C ILE A 11 28.25 -24.62 -0.64
N TRP A 12 28.00 -25.74 -1.32
CA TRP A 12 26.92 -25.83 -2.30
C TRP A 12 25.52 -25.80 -1.66
N LEU A 13 25.34 -26.47 -0.50
CA LEU A 13 24.07 -26.46 0.24
C LEU A 13 23.73 -25.08 0.82
N THR A 14 24.73 -24.29 1.24
CA THR A 14 24.49 -22.92 1.73
C THR A 14 24.22 -21.93 0.59
N LEU A 15 24.83 -22.10 -0.60
CA LEU A 15 24.52 -21.27 -1.77
C LEU A 15 23.11 -21.50 -2.33
N CYS A 16 22.54 -22.70 -2.22
CA CYS A 16 21.18 -22.98 -2.70
C CYS A 16 20.08 -22.44 -1.77
N THR A 17 20.35 -22.28 -0.46
CA THR A 17 19.32 -21.77 0.48
C THR A 17 19.11 -20.27 0.40
N THR A 18 20.07 -19.47 -0.05
CA THR A 18 19.91 -18.00 -0.13
C THR A 18 19.14 -17.54 -1.37
N ILE A 19 19.10 -18.35 -2.44
CA ILE A 19 18.39 -18.01 -3.69
C ILE A 19 16.87 -18.21 -3.55
N LEU A 20 16.40 -19.00 -2.58
CA LEU A 20 14.98 -19.29 -2.34
C LEU A 20 14.27 -18.33 -1.36
N VAL A 21 15.02 -17.50 -0.61
CA VAL A 21 14.46 -16.75 0.55
C VAL A 21 13.78 -15.43 0.20
N ALA A 22 13.75 -15.01 -1.07
CA ALA A 22 13.09 -13.74 -1.45
C ALA A 22 12.19 -13.86 -2.68
N GLN A 23 11.60 -15.03 -2.96
CA GLN A 23 10.37 -15.02 -3.75
C GLN A 23 9.29 -14.35 -2.90
N GLU A 24 8.96 -13.10 -3.23
CA GLU A 24 7.86 -12.37 -2.60
C GLU A 24 6.61 -13.24 -2.65
N ARG A 25 6.17 -13.74 -1.48
CA ARG A 25 5.07 -14.71 -1.37
C ARG A 25 3.79 -14.18 -2.03
N HIS A 26 3.63 -12.86 -2.10
CA HIS A 26 2.50 -12.16 -2.71
C HIS A 26 2.55 -12.14 -4.25
N LEU A 27 3.71 -12.36 -4.88
CA LEU A 27 3.82 -12.41 -6.35
C LEU A 27 3.51 -13.79 -6.93
N GLY A 28 3.77 -14.86 -6.18
CA GLY A 28 3.72 -16.23 -6.71
C GLY A 28 2.31 -16.84 -6.82
N ASN A 29 1.37 -16.48 -5.92
CA ASN A 29 0.07 -17.13 -5.80
C ASN A 29 -1.09 -16.17 -5.45
N ASP A 30 -0.86 -14.86 -5.43
CA ASP A 30 -1.92 -13.90 -5.11
C ASP A 30 -2.69 -13.49 -6.36
N SER A 31 -4.02 -13.39 -6.27
CA SER A 31 -4.84 -12.85 -7.36
C SER A 31 -4.57 -11.36 -7.61
N ALA A 32 -3.90 -10.67 -6.68
CA ALA A 32 -3.39 -9.31 -6.88
C ALA A 32 -2.06 -9.25 -7.67
N SER A 33 -1.41 -10.38 -7.95
CA SER A 33 -0.11 -10.42 -8.66
C SER A 33 -0.14 -9.73 -10.03
N THR A 34 -1.24 -9.89 -10.77
CA THR A 34 -1.49 -9.18 -12.03
C THR A 34 -1.49 -7.67 -11.85
N LEU A 35 -2.08 -7.16 -10.76
CA LEU A 35 -2.09 -5.72 -10.48
C LEU A 35 -0.69 -5.20 -10.12
N PHE A 36 0.09 -5.97 -9.35
CA PHE A 36 1.48 -5.59 -9.01
C PHE A 36 2.38 -5.58 -10.25
N THR A 37 2.13 -6.49 -11.18
CA THR A 37 2.84 -6.53 -12.46
C THR A 37 2.50 -5.33 -13.34
N GLU A 38 1.26 -4.85 -13.32
CA GLU A 38 0.78 -3.76 -14.18
C GLU A 38 1.01 -2.37 -13.57
N SER A 39 1.10 -2.26 -12.23
CA SER A 39 1.27 -1.00 -11.53
C SER A 39 2.40 -1.07 -10.48
N PRO A 40 3.58 -0.49 -10.79
CA PRO A 40 4.63 -0.25 -9.81
C PRO A 40 4.11 0.49 -8.57
N PHE A 41 3.15 1.42 -8.72
CA PHE A 41 2.50 2.08 -7.58
C PHE A 41 1.79 1.07 -6.68
N ALA A 42 0.95 0.20 -7.23
CA ALA A 42 0.20 -0.79 -6.45
C ALA A 42 1.13 -1.78 -5.74
N HIS A 43 2.22 -2.18 -6.41
CA HIS A 43 3.26 -3.03 -5.81
C HIS A 43 3.91 -2.34 -4.62
N GLY A 44 4.42 -1.11 -4.82
CA GLY A 44 4.99 -0.31 -3.75
C GLY A 44 4.02 -0.10 -2.60
N TYR A 45 2.75 0.21 -2.90
CA TYR A 45 1.69 0.38 -1.91
C TYR A 45 1.53 -0.84 -1.01
N MET A 46 1.52 -2.05 -1.57
CA MET A 46 1.37 -3.27 -0.77
C MET A 46 2.53 -3.43 0.24
N HIS A 47 3.79 -3.27 -0.21
CA HIS A 47 4.97 -3.35 0.67
C HIS A 47 4.99 -2.25 1.72
N GLY A 48 4.64 -1.03 1.30
CA GLY A 48 4.50 0.10 2.20
C GLY A 48 3.50 -0.22 3.29
N TYR A 49 2.31 -0.70 2.92
CA TYR A 49 1.24 -1.03 3.85
C TYR A 49 1.65 -2.11 4.85
N GLU A 50 2.30 -3.19 4.41
CA GLU A 50 2.83 -4.22 5.32
C GLU A 50 3.82 -3.65 6.33
N ALA A 51 4.79 -2.87 5.86
CA ALA A 51 5.77 -2.22 6.73
C ALA A 51 5.08 -1.28 7.72
N GLY A 52 4.23 -0.38 7.23
CA GLY A 52 3.49 0.56 8.06
C GLY A 52 2.65 -0.12 9.13
N PHE A 53 1.89 -1.15 8.74
CA PHE A 53 1.05 -1.92 9.66
C PHE A 53 1.89 -2.60 10.74
N HIS A 54 3.00 -3.23 10.37
CA HIS A 54 3.92 -3.84 11.32
C HIS A 54 4.47 -2.83 12.34
N PHE A 55 4.91 -1.65 11.89
CA PHE A 55 5.42 -0.61 12.79
C PHE A 55 4.33 0.02 13.67
N GLY A 56 3.11 0.16 13.15
CA GLY A 56 1.97 0.64 13.93
C GLY A 56 1.56 -0.34 15.02
N ASP A 57 1.51 -1.64 14.70
CA ASP A 57 1.24 -2.72 15.65
C ASP A 57 2.32 -2.81 16.74
N LEU A 58 3.59 -2.68 16.35
CA LEU A 58 4.70 -2.62 17.30
C LEU A 58 4.58 -1.43 18.27
N ASP A 59 4.27 -0.23 17.76
CA ASP A 59 4.08 0.95 18.61
C ASP A 59 2.88 0.75 19.56
N LEU A 60 1.77 0.18 19.07
CA LEU A 60 0.60 -0.15 19.87
C LEU A 60 0.93 -1.14 21.00
N GLN A 61 1.64 -2.24 20.69
CA GLN A 61 2.03 -3.27 21.67
C GLN A 61 3.00 -2.74 22.74
N LEU A 62 3.83 -1.76 22.38
CA LEU A 62 4.76 -1.10 23.31
C LEU A 62 4.13 0.08 24.06
N GLY A 63 2.83 0.36 23.86
CA GLY A 63 2.13 1.48 24.49
C GLY A 63 2.69 2.85 24.10
N ARG A 64 3.20 2.97 22.86
CA ARG A 64 3.72 4.23 22.33
C ARG A 64 2.60 5.02 21.68
N GLU A 65 2.66 6.34 21.84
CA GLU A 65 1.79 7.24 21.08
C GLU A 65 2.06 7.11 19.57
N PRO A 66 1.00 7.19 18.72
CA PRO A 66 1.17 7.22 17.27
C PRO A 66 2.13 8.33 16.84
N ARG A 67 3.09 7.98 16.00
CA ARG A 67 4.13 8.89 15.48
C ARG A 67 3.79 9.29 14.05
N ASP A 68 4.38 10.40 13.60
CA ASP A 68 4.39 10.72 12.16
C ASP A 68 5.15 9.62 11.39
N PRO A 69 4.51 8.89 10.46
CA PRO A 69 5.21 7.88 9.68
C PRO A 69 6.47 8.39 8.97
N ALA A 70 6.51 9.68 8.59
CA ALA A 70 7.66 10.27 7.90
C ALA A 70 8.95 10.30 8.73
N VAL A 71 8.86 10.19 10.07
CA VAL A 71 10.03 10.15 10.96
C VAL A 71 10.54 8.72 11.21
N ILE A 72 9.77 7.69 10.82
CA ILE A 72 10.17 6.30 10.97
C ILE A 72 11.22 5.98 9.90
N ALA A 73 12.33 5.35 10.28
CA ALA A 73 13.44 5.11 9.34
C ALA A 73 13.01 4.23 8.15
N GLU A 74 12.16 3.24 8.41
CA GLU A 74 11.65 2.30 7.42
C GLU A 74 10.75 2.98 6.39
N PHE A 75 10.08 4.08 6.73
CA PHE A 75 9.33 4.88 5.76
C PHE A 75 10.20 5.33 4.57
N LYS A 76 11.51 5.47 4.76
CA LYS A 76 12.47 5.87 3.72
C LYS A 76 13.14 4.67 3.02
N ARG A 77 12.94 3.45 3.51
CA ARG A 77 13.56 2.21 3.02
C ARG A 77 12.55 1.43 2.18
N ASP A 78 12.31 1.92 0.97
CA ASP A 78 11.26 1.41 0.08
C ASP A 78 11.54 -0.02 -0.49
N GLY A 79 12.80 -0.47 -0.48
CA GLY A 79 13.16 -1.81 -0.95
C GLY A 79 13.00 -1.99 -2.47
N PHE A 80 12.93 -0.90 -3.24
CA PHE A 80 12.69 -0.95 -4.68
C PHE A 80 13.72 -1.81 -5.44
N GLN A 81 13.22 -2.60 -6.38
CA GLN A 81 14.01 -3.35 -7.36
C GLN A 81 13.65 -2.92 -8.79
N ASN A 82 14.65 -2.87 -9.68
CA ASN A 82 14.47 -2.35 -11.05
C ASN A 82 13.39 -3.09 -11.87
N TYR A 83 13.16 -4.37 -11.59
CA TYR A 83 12.16 -5.17 -12.30
C TYR A 83 10.72 -4.90 -11.83
N PHE A 84 10.51 -4.11 -10.76
CA PHE A 84 9.18 -3.63 -10.35
C PHE A 84 8.67 -2.49 -11.26
N GLY A 85 9.49 -1.96 -12.16
CA GLY A 85 9.13 -0.87 -13.08
C GLY A 85 9.59 0.51 -12.59
N SER A 86 8.70 1.50 -12.57
CA SER A 86 9.08 2.89 -12.26
C SER A 86 9.40 3.08 -10.77
N LYS A 87 10.68 3.34 -10.44
CA LYS A 87 11.12 3.64 -9.06
C LYS A 87 10.32 4.75 -8.39
N SER A 88 10.04 5.82 -9.14
CA SER A 88 9.29 6.97 -8.62
C SER A 88 7.87 6.56 -8.24
N SER A 89 7.19 5.83 -9.14
CA SER A 89 5.81 5.39 -8.91
C SER A 89 5.71 4.39 -7.76
N TYR A 90 6.62 3.41 -7.73
CA TYR A 90 6.74 2.47 -6.62
C TYR A 90 6.96 3.18 -5.29
N LYS A 91 7.87 4.17 -5.24
CA LYS A 91 8.15 4.91 -4.00
C LYS A 91 6.94 5.72 -3.52
N PHE A 92 6.18 6.33 -4.43
CA PHE A 92 4.92 6.99 -4.07
C PHE A 92 3.93 6.00 -3.47
N GLY A 93 3.74 4.86 -4.14
CA GLY A 93 2.93 3.76 -3.63
C GLY A 93 3.37 3.35 -2.23
N TYR A 94 4.65 3.05 -2.04
CA TYR A 94 5.23 2.64 -0.76
C TYR A 94 4.94 3.65 0.36
N HIS A 95 5.20 4.93 0.13
CA HIS A 95 4.92 5.95 1.13
C HIS A 95 3.43 6.08 1.47
N ASP A 96 2.55 5.97 0.47
CA ASP A 96 1.10 6.05 0.70
C ASP A 96 0.57 4.80 1.42
N GLY A 97 1.04 3.62 1.03
CA GLY A 97 0.74 2.36 1.70
C GLY A 97 1.22 2.37 3.14
N PHE A 98 2.46 2.82 3.40
CA PHE A 98 3.01 2.88 4.76
C PHE A 98 2.15 3.73 5.68
N ARG A 99 1.72 4.91 5.23
CA ARG A 99 0.82 5.76 6.02
C ARG A 99 -0.52 5.06 6.28
N ALA A 100 -1.09 4.42 5.27
CA ALA A 100 -2.37 3.72 5.41
C ALA A 100 -2.26 2.54 6.38
N GLY A 101 -1.23 1.70 6.25
CA GLY A 101 -1.01 0.55 7.15
C GLY A 101 -0.72 0.97 8.59
N TYR A 102 0.14 1.99 8.78
CA TYR A 102 0.44 2.51 10.12
C TYR A 102 -0.80 3.10 10.79
N SER A 103 -1.59 3.87 10.04
CA SER A 103 -2.86 4.39 10.54
C SER A 103 -3.84 3.28 10.87
N ASP A 104 -4.01 2.27 10.00
CA ASP A 104 -4.92 1.16 10.26
C ASP A 104 -4.51 0.41 11.55
N ALA A 105 -3.23 0.08 11.73
CA ALA A 105 -2.76 -0.63 12.92
C ALA A 105 -2.92 0.19 14.22
N THR A 106 -2.56 1.48 14.21
CA THR A 106 -2.68 2.35 15.40
C THR A 106 -4.14 2.69 15.77
N HIS A 107 -5.09 2.50 14.86
CA HIS A 107 -6.52 2.61 15.11
C HIS A 107 -7.20 1.23 15.32
N GLU A 108 -6.41 0.17 15.49
CA GLU A 108 -6.91 -1.20 15.70
C GLU A 108 -7.82 -1.71 14.56
N LEU A 109 -7.59 -1.23 13.34
CA LEU A 109 -8.28 -1.69 12.14
C LEU A 109 -7.61 -2.96 11.59
N PRO A 110 -8.39 -3.87 10.96
CA PRO A 110 -7.84 -5.08 10.38
C PRO A 110 -6.93 -4.78 9.18
N PHE A 111 -5.95 -5.65 8.96
CA PHE A 111 -5.13 -5.65 7.75
C PHE A 111 -6.01 -5.86 6.51
N ARG A 112 -6.24 -4.81 5.72
CA ARG A 112 -7.22 -4.82 4.60
C ARG A 112 -6.61 -4.66 3.21
N ALA A 113 -5.31 -4.33 3.10
CA ALA A 113 -4.66 -4.07 1.82
C ALA A 113 -4.82 -5.21 0.82
N ILE A 114 -4.56 -6.46 1.21
CA ILE A 114 -4.66 -7.63 0.32
C ILE A 114 -6.08 -7.77 -0.24
N VAL A 115 -7.11 -7.72 0.59
CA VAL A 115 -8.50 -7.87 0.12
C VAL A 115 -8.86 -6.75 -0.87
N ASN A 116 -8.48 -5.51 -0.55
CA ASN A 116 -8.75 -4.37 -1.41
C ASN A 116 -8.01 -4.50 -2.76
N LEU A 117 -6.74 -4.87 -2.75
CA LEU A 117 -5.91 -5.03 -3.95
C LEU A 117 -6.36 -6.20 -4.82
N ARG A 118 -6.80 -7.31 -4.22
CA ARG A 118 -7.41 -8.43 -4.95
C ARG A 118 -8.67 -8.00 -5.68
N GLN A 119 -9.55 -7.28 -5.00
CA GLN A 119 -10.75 -6.72 -5.63
C GLN A 119 -10.38 -5.74 -6.75
N ALA A 120 -9.37 -4.88 -6.54
CA ALA A 120 -8.86 -4.00 -7.57
C ALA A 120 -8.12 -4.73 -8.70
N ALA A 121 -7.80 -6.01 -8.57
CA ALA A 121 -7.25 -6.84 -9.63
C ALA A 121 -8.31 -7.65 -10.39
N GLU A 122 -9.56 -7.69 -9.91
CA GLU A 122 -10.63 -8.48 -10.54
C GLU A 122 -10.83 -8.11 -12.02
N GLY A 123 -10.82 -9.12 -12.90
CA GLY A 123 -10.96 -8.93 -14.35
C GLY A 123 -9.78 -8.21 -15.03
N LEU A 124 -8.68 -7.94 -14.32
CA LEU A 124 -7.48 -7.39 -14.92
C LEU A 124 -6.75 -8.50 -15.68
N THR A 125 -6.64 -8.34 -17.00
CA THR A 125 -5.79 -9.17 -17.84
C THR A 125 -4.45 -8.45 -18.02
N VAL A 126 -3.33 -9.15 -17.80
CA VAL A 126 -1.99 -8.60 -18.08
C VAL A 126 -1.93 -8.23 -19.56
N LYS A 127 -1.70 -6.94 -19.87
CA LYS A 127 -1.64 -6.45 -21.26
C LYS A 127 -0.25 -5.92 -21.63
N SER A 128 0.61 -5.66 -20.64
CA SER A 128 2.01 -5.16 -20.71
C SER A 128 2.17 -4.12 -19.60
N LEU A 129 3.38 -3.88 -19.08
CA LEU A 129 3.68 -2.75 -18.19
C LEU A 129 3.41 -1.40 -18.89
N VAL A 130 2.14 -1.01 -18.99
CA VAL A 130 1.68 0.15 -19.73
C VAL A 130 1.64 1.35 -18.78
N ARG A 131 2.57 2.28 -18.96
CA ARG A 131 2.65 3.55 -18.20
C ARG A 131 1.30 4.24 -17.98
N PRO A 132 0.39 4.34 -18.99
CA PRO A 132 -0.97 4.83 -18.79
C PRO A 132 -1.76 4.17 -17.65
N PHE A 133 -1.70 2.85 -17.48
CA PHE A 133 -2.42 2.15 -16.42
C PHE A 133 -1.93 2.59 -15.04
N ASP A 134 -0.61 2.59 -14.83
CA ASP A 134 0.00 2.98 -13.56
C ASP A 134 -0.22 4.46 -13.22
N ASP A 135 -0.10 5.36 -14.21
CA ASP A 135 -0.42 6.78 -14.04
C ASP A 135 -1.90 6.96 -13.66
N GLY A 136 -2.81 6.26 -14.35
CA GLY A 136 -4.23 6.24 -14.00
C GLY A 136 -4.46 5.75 -12.58
N PHE A 137 -3.85 4.63 -12.20
CA PHE A 137 -3.98 4.05 -10.86
C PHE A 137 -3.54 5.02 -9.76
N ARG A 138 -2.37 5.64 -9.90
CA ARG A 138 -1.85 6.64 -8.95
C ARG A 138 -2.78 7.85 -8.82
N ASP A 139 -3.24 8.38 -9.94
CA ASP A 139 -4.10 9.57 -9.96
C ASP A 139 -5.47 9.25 -9.36
N GLY A 140 -6.03 8.09 -9.72
CA GLY A 140 -7.25 7.53 -9.15
C GLY A 140 -7.13 7.37 -7.63
N TYR A 141 -6.06 6.74 -7.15
CA TYR A 141 -5.81 6.59 -5.71
C TYR A 141 -5.78 7.93 -4.98
N SER A 142 -5.05 8.91 -5.51
CA SER A 142 -4.95 10.25 -4.93
C SER A 142 -6.32 10.95 -4.85
N HIS A 143 -7.12 10.85 -5.92
CA HIS A 143 -8.48 11.38 -5.97
C HIS A 143 -9.43 10.65 -5.01
N GLY A 144 -9.37 9.33 -4.99
CA GLY A 144 -10.14 8.48 -4.09
C GLY A 144 -9.90 8.87 -2.64
N ARG A 145 -8.63 8.96 -2.22
CA ARG A 145 -8.26 9.29 -0.85
C ARG A 145 -8.81 10.62 -0.38
N ARG A 146 -8.69 11.66 -1.23
CA ARG A 146 -9.28 12.96 -0.93
C ARG A 146 -10.80 12.86 -0.79
N LYS A 147 -11.47 12.23 -1.75
CA LYS A 147 -12.93 12.10 -1.74
C LYS A 147 -13.45 11.29 -0.54
N GLY A 148 -12.82 10.16 -0.23
CA GLY A 148 -13.15 9.33 0.92
C GLY A 148 -12.94 10.07 2.24
N GLY A 149 -11.94 10.95 2.32
CA GLY A 149 -11.73 11.83 3.48
C GLY A 149 -12.81 12.91 3.65
N GLU A 150 -13.33 13.43 2.54
CA GLU A 150 -14.37 14.47 2.51
C GLU A 150 -15.79 13.92 2.76
N ASP A 151 -16.02 12.63 2.52
CA ASP A 151 -17.36 12.03 2.51
C ASP A 151 -17.98 11.80 3.91
N GLY A 152 -17.31 12.22 4.98
CA GLY A 152 -17.87 12.25 6.34
C GLY A 152 -18.32 10.88 6.89
N ARG A 153 -17.80 9.78 6.34
CA ARG A 153 -18.16 8.40 6.65
C ARG A 153 -19.57 7.98 6.22
N VAL A 154 -20.15 8.65 5.22
CA VAL A 154 -21.51 8.39 4.74
C VAL A 154 -21.62 7.05 4.00
N ALA A 155 -20.63 6.70 3.16
CA ALA A 155 -20.64 5.43 2.42
C ALA A 155 -19.26 4.73 2.49
N PRO A 156 -19.18 3.45 2.88
CA PRO A 156 -17.90 2.72 2.91
C PRO A 156 -17.38 2.36 1.51
N GLN A 157 -18.22 2.54 0.49
CA GLN A 157 -17.90 2.28 -0.90
C GLN A 157 -17.97 3.57 -1.70
N ALA A 158 -17.02 3.73 -2.61
CA ALA A 158 -17.06 4.79 -3.59
C ALA A 158 -18.34 4.70 -4.41
N ASN A 159 -19.09 5.81 -4.48
CA ASN A 159 -19.98 5.99 -5.62
C ASN A 159 -19.09 6.03 -6.88
N PRO A 160 -19.39 5.24 -7.93
CA PRO A 160 -18.60 5.26 -9.14
C PRO A 160 -18.59 6.69 -9.67
N ILE A 161 -17.45 7.36 -9.52
CA ILE A 161 -17.21 8.65 -10.15
C ILE A 161 -17.18 8.38 -11.65
N ASN A 162 -17.84 9.23 -12.45
CA ASN A 162 -17.55 9.32 -13.88
C ASN A 162 -16.07 9.72 -13.98
N PRO A 163 -15.16 8.76 -14.26
CA PRO A 163 -13.74 9.08 -14.27
C PRO A 163 -13.50 10.17 -15.34
N PRO A 164 -12.46 11.00 -15.21
CA PRO A 164 -12.12 12.02 -16.21
C PRO A 164 -11.56 11.34 -17.48
N CYS A 165 -12.34 10.46 -18.09
CA CYS A 165 -11.91 9.52 -19.13
C CYS A 165 -12.16 10.01 -20.54
N LEU A 166 -12.80 11.17 -20.70
CA LEU A 166 -13.05 11.74 -22.01
C LEU A 166 -11.71 12.09 -22.68
N GLY A 167 -11.36 11.35 -23.74
CA GLY A 167 -10.12 11.56 -24.50
C GLY A 167 -8.87 10.92 -23.89
N LEU A 168 -9.00 10.07 -22.87
CA LEU A 168 -7.88 9.33 -22.29
C LEU A 168 -7.86 7.87 -22.76
N PRO A 169 -6.70 7.18 -22.72
CA PRO A 169 -6.61 5.76 -23.04
C PRO A 169 -7.45 4.88 -22.08
N ASP A 170 -8.02 3.80 -22.60
CA ASP A 170 -8.82 2.84 -21.81
C ASP A 170 -8.02 2.25 -20.64
N GLU A 171 -6.72 2.02 -20.81
CA GLU A 171 -5.83 1.53 -19.77
C GLU A 171 -5.70 2.53 -18.60
N TYR A 172 -5.59 3.82 -18.91
CA TYR A 172 -5.56 4.88 -17.89
C TYR A 172 -6.88 4.88 -17.12
N CYS A 173 -8.00 4.81 -17.82
CA CYS A 173 -9.33 4.77 -17.24
C CYS A 173 -9.55 3.57 -16.33
N SER A 174 -9.10 2.38 -16.77
CA SER A 174 -9.16 1.18 -15.95
C SER A 174 -8.28 1.30 -14.71
N GLY A 175 -7.04 1.81 -14.85
CA GLY A 175 -6.15 2.08 -13.73
C GLY A 175 -6.77 3.05 -12.73
N PHE A 176 -7.30 4.17 -13.23
CA PHE A 176 -7.96 5.20 -12.43
C PHE A 176 -9.10 4.67 -11.59
N ALA A 177 -10.04 3.92 -12.18
CA ALA A 177 -11.18 3.37 -11.44
C ALA A 177 -10.73 2.42 -10.31
N ARG A 178 -9.73 1.58 -10.59
CA ARG A 178 -9.16 0.63 -9.61
C ARG A 178 -8.44 1.38 -8.48
N GLY A 179 -7.55 2.30 -8.82
CA GLY A 179 -6.84 3.15 -7.86
C GLY A 179 -7.80 3.97 -6.99
N PHE A 180 -8.84 4.57 -7.60
CA PHE A 180 -9.85 5.33 -6.89
C PHE A 180 -10.55 4.53 -5.80
N THR A 181 -10.89 3.28 -6.10
CA THR A 181 -11.54 2.39 -5.13
C THR A 181 -10.66 2.16 -3.90
N ILE A 182 -9.36 1.89 -4.11
CA ILE A 182 -8.39 1.72 -3.00
C ILE A 182 -8.24 3.02 -2.22
N GLY A 183 -7.96 4.11 -2.92
CA GLY A 183 -7.76 5.42 -2.32
C GLY A 183 -8.96 5.87 -1.50
N TYR A 184 -10.18 5.70 -2.02
CA TYR A 184 -11.41 6.07 -1.33
C TYR A 184 -11.55 5.34 0.00
N ARG A 185 -11.29 4.02 0.04
CA ARG A 185 -11.31 3.25 1.29
C ARG A 185 -10.27 3.76 2.28
N ASP A 186 -9.07 4.10 1.83
CA ASP A 186 -8.04 4.68 2.69
C ASP A 186 -8.46 6.04 3.23
N GLY A 187 -8.99 6.92 2.38
CA GLY A 187 -9.53 8.20 2.79
C GLY A 187 -10.67 8.08 3.79
N PHE A 188 -11.59 7.14 3.57
CA PHE A 188 -12.74 6.88 4.41
C PHE A 188 -12.35 6.36 5.80
N ASN A 189 -11.43 5.40 5.86
CA ASN A 189 -11.00 4.78 7.12
C ASN A 189 -10.04 5.67 7.91
N ASN A 190 -9.14 6.38 7.23
CA ASN A 190 -8.12 7.22 7.86
C ASN A 190 -8.55 8.68 8.03
N GLN A 191 -9.85 8.93 8.11
CA GLN A 191 -10.34 10.22 8.59
C GLN A 191 -9.89 10.39 10.03
N SER A 192 -8.91 11.28 10.26
CA SER A 192 -8.61 11.76 11.61
C SER A 192 -9.92 12.18 12.22
N ARG A 193 -10.30 11.58 13.38
CA ARG A 193 -11.41 12.11 14.16
C ARG A 193 -11.08 13.59 14.30
N ARG A 194 -11.87 14.48 13.71
CA ARG A 194 -11.85 15.88 14.14
C ARG A 194 -12.03 15.77 15.64
N GLN A 195 -10.97 16.02 16.42
CA GLN A 195 -11.14 16.13 17.85
C GLN A 195 -12.27 17.14 17.99
N PRO A 196 -13.40 16.78 18.63
CA PRO A 196 -14.40 17.78 18.95
C PRO A 196 -13.61 18.86 19.66
N THR A 197 -13.59 20.07 19.10
CA THR A 197 -12.89 21.22 19.67
C THR A 197 -13.25 21.21 21.13
N ARG A 198 -12.28 20.86 21.98
CA ARG A 198 -12.47 20.78 23.42
C ARG A 198 -12.80 22.21 23.78
N ASN A 199 -14.09 22.51 23.94
CA ASN A 199 -14.54 23.80 24.42
C ASN A 199 -13.87 23.92 25.78
N VAL A 200 -12.81 24.70 25.82
CA VAL A 200 -12.21 25.17 27.06
C VAL A 200 -13.26 26.09 27.62
N GLU A 201 -14.19 25.53 28.40
CA GLU A 201 -14.98 26.31 29.34
C GLU A 201 -13.97 26.95 30.29
N VAL A 202 -13.64 28.20 29.97
CA VAL A 202 -13.00 29.11 30.90
C VAL A 202 -14.01 29.33 32.01
N SER A 203 -13.97 28.48 33.03
CA SER A 203 -14.63 28.73 34.30
C SER A 203 -13.96 29.95 34.94
N SER A 204 -14.47 31.13 34.64
CA SER A 204 -14.23 32.33 35.45
C SER A 204 -14.82 32.10 36.83
N ALA A 205 -13.99 31.61 37.75
CA ALA A 205 -14.25 31.75 39.17
C ALA A 205 -14.14 33.24 39.52
N LYS A 206 -15.25 33.79 40.02
CA LYS A 206 -15.31 35.06 40.76
C LYS A 206 -15.03 34.79 42.24
#